data_AF-A0A7C4XY52-F1
#
_entry.id   AF-A0A7C4XY52-F1
#
_cell.length_a   1.000
_cell.length_b   1.000
_cell.length_c   1.000
_cell.angle_alpha   90.00
_cell.angle_beta   90.00
_cell.angle_gamma   90.00
#
_symmetry.space_group_name_H-M   'P 1'
#
loop_
_entity.id
_entity.type
_entity.pdbx_description
1 polymer ?
#
loop_
_entity_poly.entity_id
_entity_poly.type
_entity_poly.pdbx_seq_one_letter_code
_entity_poly.pdbx_strand_id
1 'polypeptide(L)'
;MIFERGTLNDIFDDYIIFRELNPFKRELPDFETIKGRLSLKTFPRKKDKEYALVLSTILKEAKNFSNIVYIGDTFMSDLTVIKNLKAYGIDVFGVITDEGATPPESGLSYVRFSTSWRELLHFVSPYINSNTVVIVDVDKTAIGAHGRNHLPIDKARSDAIFELARVCFAKPERNTILKLYHSIHTKEFLHFTEDNQDIVSIMTLILYSHLKTFEEFCKIAKEKSFREFVENIEVKEGMLKTFVDEVKEHLSKGSPTIFPTFRRIELEKTIKRMDFLPDATPLDVLFDEEILITGEVYSTGIFAREKGALVFGVSDKPESASISERYTVFTQRMKIYP
;
A
#
# COMPACT_ATOMS: atom_id res chain seq x y z
N MET A 1 -26.53 -13.91 1.90
CA MET A 1 -26.34 -13.16 0.65
C MET A 1 -25.35 -13.95 -0.17
N ILE A 2 -25.56 -14.16 -1.47
CA ILE A 2 -24.53 -14.82 -2.30
C ILE A 2 -23.65 -13.69 -2.84
N PHE A 3 -22.35 -13.75 -2.55
CA PHE A 3 -21.41 -12.74 -3.04
C PHE A 3 -20.93 -13.08 -4.45
N GLU A 4 -20.85 -12.08 -5.31
CA GLU A 4 -20.04 -12.19 -6.52
C GLU A 4 -18.57 -12.35 -6.13
N ARG A 5 -17.79 -13.03 -6.97
CA ARG A 5 -16.36 -13.14 -6.81
C ARG A 5 -15.63 -12.69 -8.06
N GLY A 6 -14.52 -12.02 -7.87
CA GLY A 6 -13.60 -11.64 -8.92
C GLY A 6 -12.17 -11.64 -8.43
N THR A 7 -11.30 -11.10 -9.27
CA THR A 7 -9.89 -10.85 -9.02
C THR A 7 -9.57 -9.40 -9.37
N LEU A 8 -8.48 -8.84 -8.85
CA LEU A 8 -8.09 -7.49 -9.26
C LEU A 8 -7.64 -7.44 -10.73
N ASN A 9 -7.13 -8.54 -11.27
CA ASN A 9 -6.77 -8.62 -12.67
C ASN A 9 -7.97 -8.60 -13.62
N ASP A 10 -9.18 -8.84 -13.14
CA ASP A 10 -10.39 -8.62 -13.94
C ASP A 10 -10.53 -7.13 -14.34
N ILE A 11 -9.91 -6.20 -13.59
CA ILE A 11 -9.85 -4.77 -13.93
C ILE A 11 -8.45 -4.30 -14.35
N PHE A 12 -7.37 -4.82 -13.79
CA PHE A 12 -6.02 -4.32 -14.06
C PHE A 12 -5.31 -5.00 -15.22
N ASP A 13 -5.63 -6.24 -15.57
CA ASP A 13 -4.96 -6.97 -16.66
C ASP A 13 -3.42 -6.86 -16.62
N ASP A 14 -2.84 -7.10 -15.44
CA ASP A 14 -1.40 -6.98 -15.13
C ASP A 14 -0.79 -5.58 -15.18
N TYR A 15 -1.56 -4.53 -15.45
CA TYR A 15 -1.12 -3.14 -15.35
C TYR A 15 -1.05 -2.68 -13.90
N ILE A 16 -0.06 -3.20 -13.17
CA ILE A 16 0.17 -2.89 -11.75
C ILE A 16 1.57 -2.30 -11.59
N ILE A 17 1.70 -1.27 -10.76
CA ILE A 17 2.98 -0.65 -10.40
C ILE A 17 3.15 -0.73 -8.88
N PHE A 18 4.28 -1.30 -8.44
CA PHE A 18 4.60 -1.46 -7.02
C PHE A 18 5.27 -0.23 -6.42
N ARG A 19 5.47 -0.25 -5.09
CA ARG A 19 6.26 0.76 -4.37
C ARG A 19 7.59 1.04 -5.04
N GLU A 20 8.27 0.02 -5.57
CA GLU A 20 9.55 0.12 -6.26
C GLU A 20 9.46 0.76 -7.65
N LEU A 21 8.28 1.26 -8.06
CA LEU A 21 8.02 1.80 -9.40
C LEU A 21 8.32 0.82 -10.53
N ASN A 22 8.34 -0.48 -10.21
CA ASN A 22 8.50 -1.55 -11.17
C ASN A 22 7.11 -2.04 -11.58
N PRO A 23 6.80 -2.07 -12.89
CA PRO A 23 5.56 -2.66 -13.37
C PRO A 23 5.57 -4.19 -13.20
N PHE A 24 4.40 -4.76 -12.93
CA PHE A 24 4.19 -6.21 -12.98
C PHE A 24 4.36 -6.74 -14.42
N LYS A 25 3.77 -6.02 -15.39
CA LYS A 25 3.95 -6.29 -16.81
C LYS A 25 5.36 -5.95 -17.27
N ARG A 26 6.21 -6.97 -17.47
CA ARG A 26 7.65 -6.84 -17.76
C ARG A 26 8.00 -6.19 -19.10
N GLU A 27 7.01 -6.00 -19.98
CA GLU A 27 7.16 -5.24 -21.22
C GLU A 27 7.30 -3.73 -20.97
N LEU A 28 6.79 -3.24 -19.83
CA LEU A 28 6.94 -1.85 -19.42
C LEU A 28 8.29 -1.63 -18.73
N PRO A 29 8.91 -0.44 -18.88
CA PRO A 29 10.22 -0.18 -18.30
C PRO A 29 10.17 -0.17 -16.77
N ASP A 30 11.17 -0.81 -16.16
CA ASP A 30 11.41 -0.77 -14.73
C ASP A 30 12.00 0.57 -14.27
N PHE A 31 12.07 0.76 -12.94
CA PHE A 31 12.58 2.00 -12.37
C PHE A 31 14.04 2.27 -12.76
N GLU A 32 14.92 1.27 -12.76
CA GLU A 32 16.34 1.50 -13.08
C GLU A 32 16.53 1.93 -14.55
N THR A 33 15.73 1.40 -15.48
CA THR A 33 15.68 1.86 -16.86
C THR A 33 15.26 3.32 -16.95
N ILE A 34 14.20 3.72 -16.24
CA ILE A 34 13.68 5.10 -16.26
C ILE A 34 14.64 6.07 -15.56
N LYS A 35 15.22 5.66 -14.43
CA LYS A 35 16.17 6.45 -13.64
C LYS A 35 17.35 6.91 -14.47
N GLY A 36 17.91 6.04 -15.32
CA GLY A 36 18.95 6.39 -16.27
C GLY A 36 18.48 7.42 -17.31
N ARG A 37 17.28 7.24 -17.87
CA ARG A 37 16.69 8.16 -18.87
C ARG A 37 16.42 9.56 -18.30
N LEU A 38 15.96 9.62 -17.05
CA LEU A 38 15.56 10.84 -16.37
C LEU A 38 16.66 11.45 -15.49
N SER A 39 17.85 10.86 -15.47
CA SER A 39 18.99 11.30 -14.63
C SER A 39 18.64 11.45 -13.14
N LEU A 40 17.79 10.54 -12.62
CA LEU A 40 17.38 10.56 -11.22
C LEU A 40 18.50 10.03 -10.32
N LYS A 41 18.72 10.68 -9.18
CA LYS A 41 19.80 10.32 -8.24
C LYS A 41 19.40 9.20 -7.28
N THR A 42 18.15 9.24 -6.81
CA THR A 42 17.64 8.37 -5.74
C THR A 42 16.26 7.84 -6.10
N PHE A 43 15.85 6.78 -5.41
CA PHE A 43 14.50 6.26 -5.46
C PHE A 43 13.50 7.31 -4.93
N PRO A 44 12.48 7.74 -5.70
CA PRO A 44 11.54 8.75 -5.25
C PRO A 44 10.43 8.16 -4.38
N ARG A 45 10.00 8.89 -3.34
CA ARG A 45 8.84 8.54 -2.51
C ARG A 45 7.55 8.97 -3.20
N LYS A 46 6.41 8.35 -2.87
CA LYS A 46 5.09 8.65 -3.48
C LYS A 46 4.72 10.14 -3.49
N LYS A 47 5.15 10.89 -2.47
CA LYS A 47 4.88 12.33 -2.33
C LYS A 47 5.83 13.23 -3.14
N ASP A 48 6.93 12.69 -3.65
CA ASP A 48 7.92 13.42 -4.42
C ASP A 48 7.39 13.74 -5.83
N LYS A 49 7.89 14.81 -6.44
CA LYS A 49 7.50 15.15 -7.83
C LYS A 49 8.05 14.12 -8.81
N GLU A 50 9.25 13.65 -8.54
CA GLU A 50 9.96 12.63 -9.30
C GLU A 50 9.16 11.31 -9.38
N TYR A 51 8.39 10.97 -8.34
CA TYR A 51 7.49 9.80 -8.38
C TYR A 51 6.41 9.97 -9.45
N ALA A 52 5.73 11.12 -9.49
CA ALA A 52 4.73 11.40 -10.52
C ALA A 52 5.34 11.46 -11.93
N LEU A 53 6.59 11.93 -12.05
CA LEU A 53 7.32 11.92 -13.31
C LEU A 53 7.58 10.49 -13.80
N VAL A 54 8.11 9.61 -12.94
CA VAL A 54 8.35 8.20 -13.27
C VAL A 54 7.02 7.50 -13.60
N LEU A 55 6.01 7.64 -12.74
CA LEU A 55 4.69 7.08 -12.95
C LEU A 55 4.13 7.50 -14.31
N SER A 56 4.11 8.81 -14.62
CA SER A 56 3.61 9.30 -15.91
C SER A 56 4.41 8.78 -17.11
N THR A 57 5.70 8.48 -16.94
CA THR A 57 6.55 7.91 -17.98
C THR A 57 6.13 6.47 -18.26
N ILE A 58 5.94 5.64 -17.22
CA ILE A 58 5.44 4.26 -17.36
C ILE A 58 4.08 4.25 -18.06
N LEU A 59 3.15 5.12 -17.64
CA LEU A 59 1.81 5.19 -18.22
C LEU A 59 1.84 5.55 -19.71
N LYS A 60 2.71 6.48 -20.11
CA LYS A 60 2.86 6.91 -21.52
C LYS A 60 3.45 5.83 -22.42
N GLU A 61 4.30 4.97 -21.87
CA GLU A 61 4.85 3.81 -22.58
C GLU A 61 3.77 2.74 -22.79
N ALA A 62 2.81 2.62 -21.87
CA ALA A 62 1.71 1.69 -22.00
C ALA A 62 0.62 2.15 -22.98
N LYS A 63 0.34 3.47 -23.02
CA LYS A 63 -0.72 4.04 -23.86
C LYS A 63 -0.53 5.54 -24.06
N ASN A 64 -0.87 6.04 -25.24
CA ASN A 64 -1.06 7.49 -25.42
C ASN A 64 -2.43 7.91 -24.85
N PHE A 65 -2.43 8.85 -23.90
CA PHE A 65 -3.63 9.28 -23.19
C PHE A 65 -3.73 10.81 -23.11
N SER A 66 -4.96 11.32 -23.07
CA SER A 66 -5.25 12.75 -22.94
C SER A 66 -5.45 13.18 -21.48
N ASN A 67 -5.95 12.26 -20.64
CA ASN A 67 -6.28 12.57 -19.26
C ASN A 67 -6.10 11.34 -18.35
N ILE A 68 -5.99 11.62 -17.05
CA ILE A 68 -5.95 10.64 -15.98
C ILE A 68 -7.18 10.81 -15.08
N VAL A 69 -7.79 9.69 -14.69
CA VAL A 69 -8.69 9.63 -13.53
C VAL A 69 -7.95 8.92 -12.42
N TYR A 70 -7.82 9.53 -11.24
CA TYR A 70 -7.15 8.93 -10.08
C TYR A 70 -8.18 8.59 -9.00
N ILE A 71 -8.14 7.37 -8.48
CA ILE A 71 -9.01 6.87 -7.42
C ILE A 71 -8.14 6.40 -6.26
N GLY A 72 -8.34 6.97 -5.07
CA GLY A 72 -7.60 6.61 -3.86
C GLY A 72 -8.42 6.83 -2.58
N ASP A 73 -7.79 6.61 -1.43
CA ASP A 73 -8.41 6.74 -0.10
C ASP A 73 -7.70 7.79 0.78
N THR A 74 -6.43 8.06 0.51
CA THR A 74 -5.58 8.79 1.46
C THR A 74 -5.47 10.27 1.10
N PHE A 75 -6.03 11.14 1.94
CA PHE A 75 -5.98 12.60 1.74
C PHE A 75 -4.57 13.15 1.46
N MET A 76 -3.55 12.78 2.23
CA MET A 76 -2.22 13.38 2.08
C MET A 76 -1.40 12.76 0.94
N SER A 77 -1.42 11.42 0.80
CA SER A 77 -0.58 10.71 -0.17
C SER A 77 -1.13 10.88 -1.59
N ASP A 78 -2.37 10.47 -1.81
CA ASP A 78 -2.98 10.46 -3.14
C ASP A 78 -3.18 11.87 -3.70
N LEU A 79 -3.58 12.83 -2.84
CA LEU A 79 -3.71 14.23 -3.26
C LEU A 79 -2.37 14.79 -3.74
N THR A 80 -1.27 14.40 -3.10
CA THR A 80 0.07 14.88 -3.51
C THR A 80 0.44 14.30 -4.87
N VAL A 81 0.17 13.02 -5.12
CA VAL A 81 0.36 12.41 -6.44
C VAL A 81 -0.46 13.14 -7.50
N ILE A 82 -1.76 13.37 -7.24
CA ILE A 82 -2.66 14.07 -8.16
C ILE A 82 -2.14 15.49 -8.47
N LYS A 83 -1.73 16.24 -7.44
CA LYS A 83 -1.14 17.58 -7.58
C LYS A 83 0.12 17.56 -8.43
N ASN A 84 1.01 16.59 -8.18
CA ASN A 84 2.28 16.47 -8.91
C ASN A 84 2.03 16.10 -10.38
N LEU A 85 1.12 15.17 -10.68
CA LEU A 85 0.71 14.85 -12.05
C LEU A 85 0.13 16.08 -12.78
N LYS A 86 -0.75 16.83 -12.11
CA LYS A 86 -1.32 18.08 -12.66
C LYS A 86 -0.24 19.14 -12.91
N ALA A 87 0.75 19.25 -12.04
CA ALA A 87 1.88 20.17 -12.18
C ALA A 87 2.77 19.86 -13.40
N TYR A 88 2.78 18.60 -13.87
CA TYR A 88 3.41 18.20 -15.14
C TYR A 88 2.53 18.47 -16.38
N GLY A 89 1.42 19.20 -16.23
CA GLY A 89 0.53 19.57 -17.32
C GLY A 89 -0.42 18.47 -17.78
N ILE A 90 -0.51 17.36 -17.04
CA ILE A 90 -1.45 16.28 -17.33
C ILE A 90 -2.84 16.73 -16.90
N ASP A 91 -3.86 16.49 -17.72
CA ASP A 91 -5.22 16.68 -17.26
C ASP A 91 -5.63 15.54 -16.32
N VAL A 92 -5.93 15.86 -15.07
CA VAL A 92 -6.20 14.88 -14.02
C VAL A 92 -7.50 15.24 -13.33
N PHE A 93 -8.36 14.25 -13.12
CA PHE A 93 -9.49 14.33 -12.19
C PHE A 93 -9.32 13.26 -11.11
N GLY A 94 -9.34 13.66 -9.85
CA GLY A 94 -9.12 12.77 -8.71
C GLY A 94 -10.39 12.59 -7.87
N VAL A 95 -10.61 11.37 -7.37
CA VAL A 95 -11.56 11.09 -6.29
C VAL A 95 -10.82 10.42 -5.16
N ILE A 96 -10.87 11.03 -3.97
CA ILE A 96 -10.31 10.48 -2.74
C ILE A 96 -11.49 10.17 -1.81
N THR A 97 -11.65 8.91 -1.43
CA THR A 97 -12.79 8.48 -0.61
C THR A 97 -12.32 7.95 0.73
N ASP A 98 -12.83 8.55 1.81
CA ASP A 98 -12.63 8.08 3.18
C ASP A 98 -14.01 7.96 3.84
N GLU A 99 -14.55 6.73 3.89
CA GLU A 99 -15.93 6.51 4.30
C GLU A 99 -16.15 6.88 5.77
N GLY A 100 -17.11 7.77 6.02
CA GLY A 100 -17.42 8.27 7.36
C GLY A 100 -16.48 9.36 7.89
N ALA A 101 -15.45 9.77 7.15
CA ALA A 101 -14.60 10.89 7.55
C ALA A 101 -15.26 12.25 7.29
N THR A 102 -14.72 13.31 7.90
CA THR A 102 -15.07 14.68 7.52
C THR A 102 -14.29 15.07 6.27
N PRO A 103 -14.96 15.43 5.16
CA PRO A 103 -14.26 15.78 3.95
C PRO A 103 -13.47 17.08 4.18
N PRO A 104 -12.21 17.15 3.74
CA PRO A 104 -11.42 18.35 3.88
C PRO A 104 -11.98 19.47 3.00
N GLU A 105 -11.89 20.71 3.47
CA GLU A 105 -12.12 21.86 2.59
C GLU A 105 -11.01 21.93 1.54
N SER A 106 -11.40 21.94 0.27
CA SER A 106 -10.47 22.04 -0.85
C SER A 106 -11.03 22.94 -1.94
N GLY A 107 -10.24 23.92 -2.34
CA GLY A 107 -10.53 24.77 -3.50
C GLY A 107 -10.12 24.16 -4.84
N LEU A 108 -9.74 22.87 -4.87
CA LEU A 108 -9.27 22.20 -6.08
C LEU A 108 -10.44 21.64 -6.87
N SER A 109 -10.80 22.30 -7.98
CA SER A 109 -11.91 21.88 -8.84
C SER A 109 -11.71 20.52 -9.51
N TYR A 110 -10.47 20.02 -9.56
CA TYR A 110 -10.08 18.76 -10.18
C TYR A 110 -9.94 17.60 -9.19
N VAL A 111 -10.30 17.80 -7.92
CA VAL A 111 -10.33 16.73 -6.91
C VAL A 111 -11.66 16.74 -6.18
N ARG A 112 -12.30 15.58 -6.07
CA ARG A 112 -13.47 15.35 -5.22
C ARG A 112 -13.06 14.54 -3.99
N PHE A 113 -13.47 15.02 -2.83
CA PHE A 113 -13.41 14.26 -1.59
C PHE A 113 -14.77 13.66 -1.34
N SER A 114 -14.83 12.34 -1.16
CA SER A 114 -16.06 11.61 -0.88
C SER A 114 -15.99 10.95 0.48
N THR A 115 -17.16 10.83 1.12
CA THR A 115 -17.34 10.08 2.37
C THR A 115 -18.13 8.80 2.15
N SER A 116 -18.33 8.40 0.89
CA SER A 116 -19.07 7.22 0.47
C SER A 116 -18.50 6.68 -0.85
N TRP A 117 -18.18 5.39 -0.88
CA TRP A 117 -17.74 4.73 -2.12
C TRP A 117 -18.86 4.63 -3.18
N ARG A 118 -20.14 4.69 -2.77
CA ARG A 118 -21.31 4.52 -3.65
C ARG A 118 -21.40 5.52 -4.79
N GLU A 119 -20.89 6.72 -4.58
CA GLU A 119 -20.94 7.82 -5.57
C GLU A 119 -19.76 7.80 -6.55
N LEU A 120 -18.79 6.88 -6.36
CA LEU A 120 -17.54 6.88 -7.11
C LEU A 120 -17.75 6.91 -8.62
N LEU A 121 -18.53 5.96 -9.15
CA LEU A 121 -18.78 5.85 -10.59
C LEU A 121 -19.47 7.11 -11.13
N HIS A 122 -20.40 7.71 -10.37
CA HIS A 122 -21.07 8.94 -10.76
C HIS A 122 -20.07 10.09 -10.94
N PHE A 123 -19.11 10.22 -10.03
CA PHE A 123 -18.11 11.28 -10.11
C PHE A 123 -17.12 11.10 -11.28
N VAL A 124 -16.69 9.87 -11.54
CA VAL A 124 -15.60 9.65 -12.52
C VAL A 124 -16.08 9.34 -13.93
N SER A 125 -17.27 8.77 -14.11
CA SER A 125 -17.76 8.35 -15.44
C SER A 125 -17.74 9.45 -16.51
N PRO A 126 -18.00 10.74 -16.24
CA PRO A 126 -17.90 11.78 -17.25
C PRO A 126 -16.48 12.03 -17.78
N TYR A 127 -15.45 11.62 -17.01
CA TYR A 127 -14.04 11.83 -17.32
C TYR A 127 -13.38 10.61 -17.97
N ILE A 128 -14.10 9.50 -18.12
CA ILE A 128 -13.56 8.23 -18.61
C ILE A 128 -13.97 8.01 -20.07
N ASN A 129 -12.97 7.86 -20.94
CA ASN A 129 -13.13 7.52 -22.35
C ASN A 129 -11.94 6.69 -22.86
N SER A 130 -11.93 6.38 -24.16
CA SER A 130 -10.90 5.54 -24.77
C SER A 130 -9.49 6.13 -24.73
N ASN A 131 -9.33 7.43 -24.46
CA ASN A 131 -8.05 8.12 -24.32
C ASN A 131 -7.69 8.40 -22.85
N THR A 132 -8.40 7.79 -21.90
CA THR A 132 -8.15 7.93 -20.47
C THR A 132 -7.27 6.79 -19.94
N VAL A 133 -6.42 7.13 -18.98
CA VAL A 133 -5.82 6.18 -18.04
C VAL A 133 -6.50 6.35 -16.68
N VAL A 134 -7.03 5.28 -16.12
CA VAL A 134 -7.56 5.26 -14.75
C VAL A 134 -6.48 4.69 -13.85
N ILE A 135 -6.10 5.42 -12.80
CA ILE A 135 -5.17 4.96 -11.77
C ILE A 135 -6.01 4.67 -10.53
N VAL A 136 -5.82 3.48 -9.97
CA VAL A 136 -6.51 3.02 -8.77
C VAL A 136 -5.47 2.64 -7.74
N ASP A 137 -5.49 3.28 -6.58
CA ASP A 137 -4.72 2.80 -5.44
C ASP A 137 -5.21 1.40 -5.05
N VAL A 138 -4.29 0.48 -4.75
CA VAL A 138 -4.66 -0.92 -4.49
C VAL A 138 -5.12 -1.10 -3.04
N ASP A 139 -4.29 -0.71 -2.09
CA ASP A 139 -4.48 -1.06 -0.68
C ASP A 139 -5.44 -0.07 -0.02
N LYS A 140 -6.50 -0.57 0.61
CA LYS A 140 -7.57 0.25 1.21
C LYS A 140 -8.41 1.07 0.21
N THR A 141 -8.16 0.90 -1.09
CA THR A 141 -8.99 1.46 -2.17
C THR A 141 -9.59 0.33 -3.03
N ALA A 142 -8.82 -0.38 -3.85
CA ALA A 142 -9.33 -1.50 -4.65
C ALA A 142 -9.74 -2.71 -3.79
N ILE A 143 -9.00 -2.97 -2.72
CA ILE A 143 -9.33 -3.96 -1.69
C ILE A 143 -9.42 -3.31 -0.31
N GLY A 144 -10.34 -3.81 0.51
CA GLY A 144 -10.47 -3.38 1.90
C GLY A 144 -10.78 -1.89 2.05
N ALA A 145 -11.83 -1.41 1.36
CA ALA A 145 -12.21 0.01 1.29
C ALA A 145 -12.04 0.77 2.62
N HIS A 146 -11.30 1.88 2.59
CA HIS A 146 -11.06 2.73 3.77
C HIS A 146 -12.39 3.23 4.36
N GLY A 147 -12.47 3.25 5.69
CA GLY A 147 -13.70 3.54 6.44
C GLY A 147 -14.73 2.40 6.48
N ARG A 148 -14.62 1.35 5.65
CA ARG A 148 -15.59 0.23 5.58
C ARG A 148 -15.01 -1.15 5.88
N ASN A 149 -13.93 -1.56 5.21
CA ASN A 149 -13.36 -2.92 5.25
C ASN A 149 -11.81 -2.93 5.29
N HIS A 150 -11.18 -1.89 5.80
CA HIS A 150 -9.72 -1.78 5.84
C HIS A 150 -9.06 -2.54 7.00
N LEU A 151 -9.80 -2.84 8.08
CA LEU A 151 -9.25 -3.47 9.28
C LEU A 151 -8.62 -4.86 9.04
N PRO A 152 -9.16 -5.74 8.18
CA PRO A 152 -8.52 -7.00 7.81
C PRO A 152 -7.11 -6.84 7.23
N ILE A 153 -6.83 -5.76 6.49
CA ILE A 153 -5.48 -5.45 5.98
C ILE A 153 -4.54 -5.15 7.15
N ASP A 154 -4.99 -4.37 8.13
CA ASP A 154 -4.21 -4.06 9.33
C ASP A 154 -4.04 -5.28 10.26
N LYS A 155 -5.02 -6.19 10.30
CA LYS A 155 -4.92 -7.49 10.97
C LYS A 155 -3.88 -8.40 10.31
N ALA A 156 -3.81 -8.45 8.98
CA ALA A 156 -2.78 -9.22 8.26
C ALA A 156 -1.36 -8.77 8.64
N ARG A 157 -1.13 -7.45 8.72
CA ARG A 157 0.15 -6.87 9.19
C ARG A 157 0.46 -7.28 10.62
N SER A 158 -0.51 -7.12 11.52
CA SER A 158 -0.39 -7.47 12.93
C SER A 158 -0.06 -8.96 13.14
N ASP A 159 -0.68 -9.84 12.35
CA ASP A 159 -0.42 -11.28 12.41
C ASP A 159 0.95 -11.65 11.85
N ALA A 160 1.46 -10.92 10.85
CA ALA A 160 2.79 -11.12 10.31
C ALA A 160 3.88 -10.73 11.32
N ILE A 161 3.69 -9.62 12.03
CA ILE A 161 4.59 -9.21 13.13
C ILE A 161 4.57 -10.27 14.24
N PHE A 162 3.39 -10.77 14.61
CA PHE A 162 3.29 -11.79 15.63
C PHE A 162 3.94 -13.12 15.21
N GLU A 163 3.85 -13.49 13.93
CA GLU A 163 4.55 -14.66 13.39
C GLU A 163 6.08 -14.51 13.50
N LEU A 164 6.62 -13.35 13.13
CA LEU A 164 8.05 -13.06 13.30
C LEU A 164 8.48 -13.19 14.77
N ALA A 165 7.68 -12.64 15.68
CA ALA A 165 7.96 -12.73 17.11
C ALA A 165 7.96 -14.19 17.63
N ARG A 166 7.10 -15.08 17.10
CA ARG A 166 7.12 -16.52 17.43
C ARG A 166 8.39 -17.24 17.00
N VAL A 167 9.05 -16.73 15.97
CA VAL A 167 10.33 -17.24 15.49
C VAL A 167 11.50 -16.69 16.33
N CYS A 168 11.38 -15.47 16.84
CA CYS A 168 12.41 -14.84 17.68
C CYS A 168 12.36 -15.24 19.15
N PHE A 169 11.17 -15.46 19.72
CA PHE A 169 10.97 -15.55 21.16
C PHE A 169 10.23 -16.84 21.53
N ALA A 170 10.59 -17.46 22.65
CA ALA A 170 10.03 -18.76 23.04
C ALA A 170 8.53 -18.69 23.42
N LYS A 171 8.07 -17.58 24.00
CA LYS A 171 6.69 -17.39 24.48
C LYS A 171 6.23 -15.93 24.27
N PRO A 172 6.11 -15.47 23.02
CA PRO A 172 5.69 -14.10 22.75
C PRO A 172 4.23 -13.88 23.13
N GLU A 173 3.94 -12.80 23.84
CA GLU A 173 2.58 -12.40 24.17
C GLU A 173 2.02 -11.45 23.11
N ARG A 174 0.98 -11.91 22.38
CA ARG A 174 0.37 -11.17 21.27
C ARG A 174 -0.06 -9.76 21.67
N ASN A 175 -0.79 -9.63 22.78
CA ASN A 175 -1.30 -8.33 23.22
C ASN A 175 -0.18 -7.34 23.55
N THR A 176 0.93 -7.81 24.10
CA THR A 176 2.08 -6.98 24.44
C THR A 176 2.80 -6.50 23.18
N ILE A 177 3.00 -7.38 22.20
CA ILE A 177 3.61 -7.05 20.90
C ILE A 177 2.74 -6.05 20.13
N LEU A 178 1.43 -6.29 20.05
CA LEU A 178 0.52 -5.39 19.31
C LEU A 178 0.40 -4.03 19.99
N LYS A 179 0.36 -3.97 21.32
CA LYS A 179 0.42 -2.69 22.04
C LYS A 179 1.67 -1.90 21.67
N LEU A 180 2.83 -2.57 21.66
CA LEU A 180 4.10 -1.94 21.29
C LEU A 180 4.11 -1.47 19.84
N TYR A 181 3.64 -2.30 18.90
CA TYR A 181 3.46 -1.93 17.50
C TYR A 181 2.60 -0.68 17.35
N HIS A 182 1.43 -0.63 17.99
CA HIS A 182 0.54 0.52 17.95
C HIS A 182 1.16 1.76 18.62
N SER A 183 1.97 1.60 19.66
CA SER A 183 2.69 2.70 20.30
C SER A 183 3.76 3.31 19.39
N ILE A 184 4.40 2.51 18.53
CA ILE A 184 5.39 2.99 17.55
C ILE A 184 4.70 3.57 16.31
N HIS A 185 3.60 2.97 15.87
CA HIS A 185 2.84 3.36 14.68
C HIS A 185 1.92 4.56 14.96
N THR A 186 2.51 5.69 15.33
CA THR A 186 1.78 6.92 15.63
C THR A 186 2.37 8.11 14.89
N LYS A 187 1.57 9.20 14.80
CA LYS A 187 2.01 10.47 14.21
C LYS A 187 3.25 11.04 14.89
N GLU A 188 3.42 10.78 16.19
CA GLU A 188 4.57 11.26 16.98
C GLU A 188 5.90 10.71 16.46
N PHE A 189 5.92 9.49 15.92
CA PHE A 189 7.14 8.83 15.45
C PHE A 189 7.26 8.79 13.93
N LEU A 190 6.47 9.56 13.18
CA LEU A 190 6.52 9.56 11.71
C LEU A 190 7.85 10.07 11.15
N HIS A 191 8.53 10.99 11.83
CA HIS A 191 9.85 11.46 11.39
C HIS A 191 10.94 10.37 11.52
N PHE A 192 10.76 9.42 12.43
CA PHE A 192 11.67 8.28 12.61
C PHE A 192 11.28 7.09 11.74
N THR A 193 9.98 6.76 11.70
CA THR A 193 9.44 5.58 11.00
C THR A 193 9.17 5.83 9.53
N GLU A 194 9.12 7.09 9.10
CA GLU A 194 8.90 7.53 7.72
C GLU A 194 7.64 6.93 7.07
N ASP A 195 6.62 6.61 7.86
CA ASP A 195 5.41 5.90 7.41
C ASP A 195 5.73 4.52 6.79
N ASN A 196 6.88 3.93 7.13
CA ASN A 196 7.34 2.65 6.62
C ASN A 196 7.10 1.52 7.62
N GLN A 197 6.17 0.63 7.28
CA GLN A 197 5.83 -0.52 8.11
C GLN A 197 7.00 -1.50 8.33
N ASP A 198 8.06 -1.48 7.49
CA ASP A 198 9.26 -2.29 7.71
C ASP A 198 9.96 -1.83 8.98
N ILE A 199 10.11 -0.52 9.13
CA ILE A 199 10.74 0.14 10.28
C ILE A 199 9.92 -0.15 11.53
N VAL A 200 8.60 0.07 11.48
CA VAL A 200 7.72 -0.19 12.62
C VAL A 200 7.81 -1.66 13.07
N SER A 201 7.86 -2.60 12.13
CA SER A 201 7.90 -4.03 12.41
C SER A 201 9.22 -4.46 13.06
N ILE A 202 10.37 -4.08 12.50
CA ILE A 202 11.66 -4.44 13.10
C ILE A 202 11.87 -3.75 14.45
N MET A 203 11.44 -2.49 14.58
CA MET A 203 11.48 -1.78 15.87
C MET A 203 10.63 -2.46 16.93
N THR A 204 9.45 -2.96 16.56
CA THR A 204 8.59 -3.72 17.48
C THR A 204 9.34 -4.93 18.03
N LEU A 205 10.02 -5.70 17.18
CA LEU A 205 10.79 -6.87 17.62
C LEU A 205 12.00 -6.50 18.49
N ILE A 206 12.74 -5.44 18.12
CA ILE A 206 13.87 -4.93 18.90
C ILE A 206 13.42 -4.49 20.30
N LEU A 207 12.35 -3.71 20.39
CA LEU A 207 11.85 -3.22 21.68
C LEU A 207 11.23 -4.34 22.51
N TYR A 208 10.57 -5.31 21.88
CA TYR A 208 10.05 -6.49 22.58
C TYR A 208 11.16 -7.37 23.15
N SER A 209 12.34 -7.40 22.50
CA SER A 209 13.52 -8.12 23.01
C SER A 209 14.22 -7.47 24.21
N HIS A 210 13.77 -6.27 24.62
CA HIS A 210 14.37 -5.46 25.68
C HIS A 210 15.80 -4.99 25.44
N LEU A 211 16.31 -5.06 24.20
CA LEU A 211 17.58 -4.41 23.81
C LEU A 211 17.53 -2.89 23.99
N LYS A 212 16.34 -2.32 23.83
CA LYS A 212 15.98 -0.96 24.20
C LYS A 212 14.61 -0.96 24.85
N THR A 213 14.46 -0.15 25.88
CA THR A 213 13.17 0.18 26.46
C THR A 213 12.40 1.13 25.54
N PHE A 214 11.08 1.19 25.71
CA PHE A 214 10.26 2.16 24.98
C PHE A 214 10.65 3.61 25.30
N GLU A 215 11.06 3.91 26.54
CA GLU A 215 11.52 5.25 26.92
C GLU A 215 12.82 5.64 26.20
N GLU A 216 13.79 4.73 26.11
CA GLU A 216 15.01 4.95 25.33
C GLU A 216 14.69 5.15 23.85
N PHE A 217 13.76 4.38 23.30
CA PHE A 217 13.28 4.57 21.94
C PHE A 217 12.70 5.98 21.73
N CYS A 218 11.84 6.46 22.64
CA CYS A 218 11.28 7.81 22.52
C CYS A 218 12.36 8.91 22.48
N LYS A 219 13.47 8.74 23.20
CA LYS A 219 14.61 9.66 23.17
C LYS A 219 15.38 9.56 21.84
N ILE A 220 15.75 8.33 21.46
CA ILE A 220 16.45 8.03 20.20
C ILE A 220 15.69 8.56 19.00
N ALA A 221 14.38 8.29 18.95
CA ALA A 221 13.54 8.67 17.82
C ALA A 221 13.54 10.19 17.61
N LYS A 222 13.70 11.00 18.66
CA LYS A 222 13.75 12.47 18.57
C LYS A 222 15.11 13.00 18.09
N GLU A 223 16.18 12.25 18.32
CA GLU A 223 17.55 12.72 18.13
C GLU A 223 18.23 12.13 16.89
N LYS A 224 17.81 10.95 16.45
CA LYS A 224 18.50 10.15 15.43
C LYS A 224 17.55 9.69 14.34
N SER A 225 18.10 9.48 13.15
CA SER A 225 17.40 8.77 12.09
C SER A 225 17.30 7.25 12.39
N PHE A 226 16.35 6.57 11.76
CA PHE A 226 16.28 5.10 11.84
C PHE A 226 17.57 4.43 11.36
N ARG A 227 18.20 4.98 10.31
CA ARG A 227 19.47 4.48 9.78
C ARG A 227 20.57 4.51 10.84
N GLU A 228 20.78 5.67 11.46
CA GLU A 228 21.77 5.80 12.53
C GLU A 228 21.47 4.85 13.69
N PHE A 229 20.21 4.68 14.08
CA PHE A 229 19.85 3.74 15.12
C PHE A 229 20.21 2.30 14.76
N VAL A 230 19.74 1.82 13.59
CA VAL A 230 19.88 0.42 13.23
C VAL A 230 21.34 0.07 12.94
N GLU A 231 22.14 0.97 12.35
CA GLU A 231 23.57 0.73 12.11
C GLU A 231 24.34 0.49 13.42
N ASN A 232 23.93 1.16 14.51
CA ASN A 232 24.60 1.10 15.81
C ASN A 232 24.03 0.10 16.81
N ILE A 233 22.92 -0.59 16.49
CA ILE A 233 22.38 -1.60 17.41
C ILE A 233 23.13 -2.93 17.29
N GLU A 234 23.53 -3.46 18.44
CA GLU A 234 24.17 -4.77 18.57
C GLU A 234 23.15 -5.82 19.02
N VAL A 235 22.93 -6.82 18.17
CA VAL A 235 22.14 -8.02 18.48
C VAL A 235 23.07 -9.22 18.45
N LYS A 236 23.22 -9.91 19.58
CA LYS A 236 24.27 -10.92 19.75
C LYS A 236 24.06 -12.18 18.92
N GLU A 237 22.87 -12.77 18.97
CA GLU A 237 22.57 -14.04 18.31
C GLU A 237 21.06 -14.29 18.15
N GLY A 238 20.70 -15.36 17.44
CA GLY A 238 19.33 -15.80 17.23
C GLY A 238 18.63 -15.11 16.05
N MET A 239 17.35 -15.46 15.86
CA MET A 239 16.58 -15.02 14.69
C MET A 239 16.37 -13.51 14.61
N LEU A 240 16.33 -12.81 15.76
CA LEU A 240 16.28 -11.35 15.77
C LEU A 240 17.53 -10.73 15.13
N LYS A 241 18.71 -11.33 15.36
CA LYS A 241 19.95 -10.88 14.71
C LYS A 241 19.84 -11.01 13.20
N THR A 242 19.35 -12.16 12.71
CA THR A 242 19.14 -12.37 11.27
C THR A 242 18.23 -11.32 10.65
N PHE A 243 17.13 -10.96 11.31
CA PHE A 243 16.22 -9.91 10.82
C PHE A 243 16.84 -8.51 10.86
N VAL A 244 17.59 -8.18 11.92
CA VAL A 244 18.31 -6.90 11.99
C VAL A 244 19.40 -6.81 10.91
N ASP A 245 20.14 -7.90 10.67
CA ASP A 245 21.15 -7.97 9.61
C ASP A 245 20.54 -7.83 8.21
N GLU A 246 19.39 -8.49 7.94
CA GLU A 246 18.63 -8.32 6.70
C GLU A 246 18.25 -6.84 6.47
N VAL A 247 17.77 -6.18 7.51
CA VAL A 247 17.40 -4.76 7.45
C VAL A 247 18.62 -3.88 7.20
N LYS A 248 19.74 -4.12 7.90
CA LYS A 248 21.01 -3.40 7.68
C LYS A 248 21.48 -3.55 6.24
N GLU A 249 21.47 -4.76 5.70
CA GLU A 249 21.89 -5.06 4.33
C GLU A 249 21.05 -4.29 3.30
N HIS A 250 19.72 -4.39 3.36
CA HIS A 250 18.85 -3.71 2.40
C HIS A 250 18.93 -2.18 2.54
N LEU A 251 19.04 -1.68 3.77
CA LEU A 251 19.22 -0.26 4.00
C LEU A 251 20.53 0.26 3.41
N SER A 252 21.64 -0.49 3.55
CA SER A 252 22.93 -0.14 2.94
C SER A 252 22.88 -0.04 1.42
N LYS A 253 22.01 -0.82 0.77
CA LYS A 253 21.77 -0.81 -0.68
C LYS A 253 20.81 0.30 -1.13
N GLY A 254 20.22 1.04 -0.18
CA GLY A 254 19.21 2.05 -0.48
C GLY A 254 17.88 1.47 -0.98
N SER A 255 17.58 0.22 -0.62
CA SER A 255 16.32 -0.43 -1.02
C SER A 255 15.12 0.28 -0.38
N PRO A 256 14.03 0.54 -1.12
CA PRO A 256 12.76 1.02 -0.55
C PRO A 256 12.04 -0.05 0.30
N THR A 257 12.45 -1.32 0.17
CA THR A 257 11.95 -2.47 0.92
C THR A 257 13.10 -3.02 1.75
N ILE A 258 13.11 -2.69 3.03
CA ILE A 258 14.24 -3.01 3.93
C ILE A 258 14.01 -4.28 4.73
N PHE A 259 12.75 -4.75 4.85
CA PHE A 259 12.45 -5.98 5.57
C PHE A 259 11.64 -6.99 4.72
N PRO A 260 12.23 -7.54 3.62
CA PRO A 260 11.54 -8.50 2.75
C PRO A 260 10.94 -9.72 3.46
N THR A 261 11.58 -10.27 4.49
CA THR A 261 11.02 -11.39 5.26
C THR A 261 9.67 -11.02 5.88
N PHE A 262 9.55 -9.83 6.47
CA PHE A 262 8.26 -9.34 6.97
C PHE A 262 7.23 -9.25 5.85
N ARG A 263 7.61 -8.70 4.69
CA ARG A 263 6.70 -8.52 3.54
C ARG A 263 6.14 -9.81 3.00
N ARG A 264 6.98 -10.85 2.88
CA ARG A 264 6.53 -12.18 2.46
C ARG A 264 5.50 -12.76 3.43
N ILE A 265 5.74 -12.64 4.74
CA ILE A 265 4.80 -13.12 5.75
C ILE A 265 3.52 -12.27 5.74
N GLU A 266 3.62 -10.94 5.58
CA GLU A 266 2.47 -10.05 5.41
C GLU A 266 1.58 -10.54 4.26
N LEU A 267 2.17 -10.81 3.08
CA LEU A 267 1.44 -11.35 1.94
C LEU A 267 0.74 -12.68 2.27
N GLU A 268 1.43 -13.62 2.91
CA GLU A 268 0.81 -14.90 3.34
C GLU A 268 -0.40 -14.69 4.24
N LYS A 269 -0.32 -13.75 5.19
CA LYS A 269 -1.44 -13.41 6.09
C LYS A 269 -2.54 -12.66 5.34
N THR A 270 -2.20 -11.80 4.38
CA THR A 270 -3.16 -11.09 3.54
C THR A 270 -3.97 -12.06 2.69
N ILE A 271 -3.33 -13.00 1.98
CA ILE A 271 -4.02 -14.00 1.15
C ILE A 271 -4.94 -14.89 1.99
N LYS A 272 -4.52 -15.28 3.20
CA LYS A 272 -5.36 -16.08 4.11
C LYS A 272 -6.61 -15.35 4.60
N ARG A 273 -6.70 -14.04 4.39
CA ARG A 273 -7.87 -13.21 4.70
C ARG A 273 -8.75 -12.94 3.50
N MET A 274 -8.53 -13.59 2.36
CA MET A 274 -9.33 -13.44 1.15
C MET A 274 -10.21 -14.66 0.93
N ASP A 275 -11.52 -14.45 0.79
CA ASP A 275 -12.55 -15.48 0.53
C ASP A 275 -12.44 -16.74 1.42
N PHE A 276 -12.21 -16.57 2.72
CA PHE A 276 -12.05 -17.66 3.69
C PHE A 276 -13.28 -17.89 4.58
N LEU A 277 -14.16 -16.89 4.72
CA LEU A 277 -15.41 -16.98 5.48
C LEU A 277 -16.58 -17.42 4.57
N PRO A 278 -17.57 -18.17 5.07
CA PRO A 278 -18.74 -18.55 4.29
C PRO A 278 -19.60 -17.34 3.85
N ASP A 279 -20.34 -17.46 2.75
CA ASP A 279 -21.30 -16.43 2.26
C ASP A 279 -22.45 -16.10 3.24
N ALA A 280 -22.74 -17.03 4.14
CA ALA A 280 -23.73 -16.83 5.19
C ALA A 280 -23.21 -15.99 6.37
N THR A 281 -21.91 -15.62 6.37
CA THR A 281 -21.31 -14.82 7.45
C THR A 281 -21.96 -13.43 7.51
N PRO A 282 -22.32 -12.94 8.71
CA PRO A 282 -22.79 -11.57 8.89
C PRO A 282 -21.82 -10.53 8.32
N LEU A 283 -22.35 -9.44 7.75
CA LEU A 283 -21.56 -8.42 7.06
C LEU A 283 -20.57 -7.70 7.97
N ASP A 284 -20.95 -7.43 9.22
CA ASP A 284 -20.09 -6.83 10.24
C ASP A 284 -18.86 -7.71 10.52
N VAL A 285 -19.06 -9.02 10.66
CA VAL A 285 -17.97 -9.99 10.86
C VAL A 285 -17.09 -10.08 9.60
N LEU A 286 -17.69 -10.09 8.40
CA LEU A 286 -16.93 -10.05 7.14
C LEU A 286 -16.07 -8.80 7.06
N PHE A 287 -16.64 -7.63 7.37
CA PHE A 287 -15.92 -6.36 7.33
C PHE A 287 -14.73 -6.31 8.28
N ASP A 288 -14.86 -6.97 9.43
CA ASP A 288 -13.80 -7.01 10.43
C ASP A 288 -12.72 -8.03 10.12
N GLU A 289 -13.02 -9.15 9.47
CA GLU A 289 -12.11 -10.31 9.38
C GLU A 289 -11.59 -10.64 7.97
N GLU A 290 -12.36 -10.35 6.93
CA GLU A 290 -12.09 -10.75 5.54
C GLU A 290 -11.87 -9.53 4.63
N ILE A 291 -10.82 -9.59 3.81
CA ILE A 291 -10.51 -8.59 2.80
C ILE A 291 -11.43 -8.84 1.60
N LEU A 292 -12.26 -7.84 1.30
CA LEU A 292 -13.15 -7.82 0.14
C LEU A 292 -12.58 -6.92 -0.96
N ILE A 293 -12.96 -7.20 -2.20
CA ILE A 293 -12.83 -6.21 -3.28
C ILE A 293 -13.86 -5.11 -3.04
N THR A 294 -13.43 -3.85 -3.14
CA THR A 294 -14.34 -2.70 -3.08
C THR A 294 -15.21 -2.68 -4.34
N GLY A 295 -16.48 -3.05 -4.21
CA GLY A 295 -17.39 -3.28 -5.34
C GLY A 295 -17.56 -2.07 -6.25
N GLU A 296 -17.60 -0.87 -5.68
CA GLU A 296 -17.73 0.37 -6.44
C GLU A 296 -16.49 0.67 -7.28
N VAL A 297 -15.31 0.37 -6.76
CA VAL A 297 -14.03 0.50 -7.49
C VAL A 297 -13.96 -0.57 -8.59
N TYR A 298 -14.34 -1.81 -8.29
CA TYR A 298 -14.39 -2.89 -9.27
C TYR A 298 -15.33 -2.56 -10.45
N SER A 299 -16.56 -2.15 -10.15
CA SER A 299 -17.55 -1.74 -11.15
C SER A 299 -17.06 -0.58 -12.01
N THR A 300 -16.38 0.39 -11.38
CA THR A 300 -15.75 1.51 -12.07
C THR A 300 -14.62 1.06 -13.00
N GLY A 301 -13.80 0.11 -12.56
CA GLY A 301 -12.74 -0.48 -13.38
C GLY A 301 -13.30 -1.22 -14.61
N ILE A 302 -14.34 -2.04 -14.43
CA ILE A 302 -15.04 -2.71 -15.53
C ILE A 302 -15.61 -1.69 -16.51
N PHE A 303 -16.35 -0.70 -16.01
CA PHE A 303 -16.89 0.39 -16.84
C PHE A 303 -15.78 1.10 -17.64
N ALA A 304 -14.64 1.39 -17.01
CA ALA A 304 -13.52 2.04 -17.67
C ALA A 304 -12.95 1.19 -18.81
N ARG A 305 -12.78 -0.11 -18.60
CA ARG A 305 -12.34 -1.04 -19.65
C ARG A 305 -13.33 -1.10 -20.80
N GLU A 306 -14.64 -1.15 -20.52
CA GLU A 306 -15.70 -1.13 -21.54
C GLU A 306 -15.69 0.17 -22.36
N LYS A 307 -15.27 1.31 -21.78
CA LYS A 307 -15.04 2.57 -22.50
C LYS A 307 -13.71 2.63 -23.25
N GLY A 308 -12.91 1.56 -23.20
CA GLY A 308 -11.59 1.49 -23.82
C GLY A 308 -10.51 2.24 -23.05
N ALA A 309 -10.74 2.67 -21.81
CA ALA A 309 -9.71 3.23 -20.95
C ALA A 309 -8.75 2.12 -20.47
N LEU A 310 -7.53 2.50 -20.14
CA LEU A 310 -6.56 1.59 -19.53
C LEU A 310 -6.58 1.79 -18.01
N VAL A 311 -6.71 0.71 -17.23
CA VAL A 311 -6.82 0.80 -15.77
C VAL A 311 -5.55 0.26 -15.14
N PHE A 312 -4.86 1.09 -14.37
CA PHE A 312 -3.66 0.75 -13.62
C PHE A 312 -3.96 0.61 -12.13
N GLY A 313 -3.43 -0.45 -11.52
CA GLY A 313 -3.27 -0.54 -10.07
C GLY A 313 -1.95 0.09 -9.64
N VAL A 314 -1.96 0.96 -8.63
CA VAL A 314 -0.74 1.48 -7.99
C VAL A 314 -0.77 1.06 -6.53
N SER A 315 0.25 0.35 -6.08
CA SER A 315 0.33 -0.14 -4.70
C SER A 315 1.48 0.52 -3.96
N ASP A 316 1.19 1.00 -2.75
CA ASP A 316 2.21 1.42 -1.80
C ASP A 316 2.93 0.24 -1.16
N LYS A 317 2.53 -0.99 -1.45
CA LYS A 317 3.27 -2.19 -1.04
C LYS A 317 4.35 -2.55 -2.07
N PRO A 318 5.45 -3.12 -1.58
CA PRO A 318 6.46 -3.66 -2.47
C PRO A 318 5.98 -4.90 -3.19
N GLU A 319 6.66 -5.27 -4.28
CA GLU A 319 6.37 -6.49 -5.04
C GLU A 319 6.34 -7.74 -4.12
N SER A 320 7.30 -7.83 -3.19
CA SER A 320 7.41 -8.93 -2.20
C SER A 320 6.24 -9.04 -1.21
N ALA A 321 5.43 -7.99 -1.06
CA ALA A 321 4.21 -7.99 -0.24
C ALA A 321 2.92 -8.19 -1.06
N SER A 322 3.05 -8.39 -2.38
CA SER A 322 1.94 -8.50 -3.32
C SER A 322 1.99 -9.81 -4.11
N ILE A 323 3.19 -10.33 -4.38
CA ILE A 323 3.44 -11.52 -5.21
C ILE A 323 4.45 -12.45 -4.54
N SER A 324 4.21 -13.75 -4.72
CA SER A 324 5.17 -14.83 -4.48
C SER A 324 5.10 -15.83 -5.64
N GLU A 325 5.99 -16.83 -5.65
CA GLU A 325 5.91 -17.96 -6.59
C GLU A 325 4.59 -18.74 -6.53
N ARG A 326 3.86 -18.66 -5.41
CA ARG A 326 2.67 -19.49 -5.14
C ARG A 326 1.34 -18.75 -5.20
N TYR A 327 1.35 -17.46 -4.88
CA TYR A 327 0.15 -16.64 -4.76
C TYR A 327 0.47 -15.19 -5.06
N THR A 328 -0.53 -14.49 -5.59
CA THR A 328 -0.53 -13.04 -5.81
C THR A 328 -1.89 -12.49 -5.42
N VAL A 329 -1.91 -11.30 -4.83
CA VAL A 329 -3.16 -10.61 -4.49
C VAL A 329 -4.00 -10.34 -5.74
N PHE A 330 -3.37 -10.18 -6.90
CA PHE A 330 -4.06 -9.73 -8.12
C PHE A 330 -4.88 -10.82 -8.81
N THR A 331 -4.49 -12.09 -8.69
CA THR A 331 -5.24 -13.24 -9.24
C THR A 331 -5.95 -14.04 -8.16
N GLN A 332 -5.81 -13.66 -6.88
CA GLN A 332 -6.53 -14.31 -5.79
C GLN A 332 -8.02 -14.00 -5.94
N ARG A 333 -8.84 -15.05 -5.96
CA ARG A 333 -10.29 -14.92 -5.98
C ARG A 333 -10.77 -14.37 -4.63
N MET A 334 -11.59 -13.33 -4.69
CA MET A 334 -12.11 -12.60 -3.53
C MET A 334 -13.61 -12.36 -3.70
N LYS A 335 -14.33 -12.20 -2.58
CA LYS A 335 -15.69 -11.66 -2.61
C LYS A 335 -15.66 -10.20 -3.02
N ILE A 336 -16.57 -9.81 -3.90
CA ILE A 336 -16.80 -8.42 -4.28
C ILE A 336 -17.90 -7.88 -3.36
N TYR A 337 -17.65 -6.76 -2.71
CA TYR A 337 -18.68 -6.07 -1.94
C TYR A 337 -19.86 -5.70 -2.85
N PRO A 338 -21.12 -6.00 -2.46
CA PRO A 338 -22.29 -5.81 -3.31
C PRO A 338 -22.66 -4.34 -3.60
#